data_AF-A0AAX3ITM4-F1
#
_entry.id   AF-A0AAX3ITM4-F1
#
_cell.length_a   1.000
_cell.length_b   1.000
_cell.length_c   1.000
_cell.angle_alpha   90.00
_cell.angle_beta   90.00
_cell.angle_gamma   90.00
#
_symmetry.space_group_name_H-M   'P 1'
#
loop_
_entity.id
_entity.type
_entity.pdbx_description
1 polymer ?
#
loop_
_entity_poly.entity_id
_entity_poly.type
_entity_poly.pdbx_seq_one_letter_code
_entity_poly.pdbx_strand_id
1 'polypeptide(L)'
;MAKEYKCKVCGKAFVKTFSSTQKVCSPECAIKLARDNVQKAQERAEKKRQRERKAKLKSRSEWLKEAQSVFNKFIRLRDKNEPCISCGRYHQGQYHAGHYRSVGRVLN
;
A
#
# COMPACT_ATOMS: atom_id res chain seq x y z
N MET A 1 -18.47 14.19 38.72
CA MET A 1 -19.24 13.72 37.55
C MET A 1 -18.53 12.53 36.93
N ALA A 2 -19.25 11.45 36.59
CA ALA A 2 -18.64 10.29 35.96
C ALA A 2 -18.22 10.62 34.52
N LYS A 3 -17.02 10.21 34.11
CA LYS A 3 -16.53 10.46 32.75
C LYS A 3 -17.29 9.61 31.74
N GLU A 4 -17.93 10.26 30.78
CA GLU A 4 -18.65 9.60 29.69
C GLU A 4 -17.73 9.27 28.51
N TYR A 5 -18.08 8.20 27.80
CA TYR A 5 -17.36 7.69 26.63
C TYR A 5 -18.32 7.39 25.49
N LYS A 6 -17.82 7.40 24.26
CA LYS A 6 -18.61 7.08 23.06
C LYS A 6 -18.56 5.58 22.75
N CYS A 7 -19.71 4.93 22.61
CA CYS A 7 -19.80 3.53 22.21
C CYS A 7 -19.27 3.34 20.78
N LYS A 8 -18.36 2.37 20.58
CA LYS A 8 -17.77 2.09 19.26
C LYS A 8 -18.74 1.54 18.21
N VAL A 9 -19.93 1.08 18.62
CA VAL A 9 -20.90 0.44 17.72
C VAL A 9 -22.08 1.34 17.41
N CYS A 10 -22.73 1.90 18.43
CA CYS A 10 -23.93 2.73 18.26
C CYS A 10 -23.69 4.23 18.44
N GLY A 11 -22.49 4.65 18.88
CA GLY A 11 -22.13 6.05 19.04
C GLY A 11 -22.75 6.77 20.25
N LYS A 12 -23.61 6.11 21.04
CA LYS A 12 -24.19 6.68 22.27
C LYS A 12 -23.14 6.92 23.35
N ALA A 13 -23.35 7.95 24.16
CA ALA A 13 -22.57 8.19 25.37
C ALA A 13 -22.88 7.11 26.42
N PHE A 14 -21.87 6.66 27.16
CA PHE A 14 -22.02 5.71 28.25
C PHE A 14 -20.90 5.90 29.28
N VAL A 15 -21.18 5.55 30.54
CA VAL A 15 -20.17 5.44 31.59
C VAL A 15 -19.67 4.01 31.64
N LYS A 16 -18.34 3.84 31.73
CA LYS A 16 -17.75 2.51 31.88
C LYS A 16 -18.06 1.98 33.28
N THR A 17 -18.69 0.82 33.35
CA THR A 17 -19.14 0.21 34.62
C THR A 17 -18.36 -1.05 34.96
N PHE A 18 -17.89 -1.81 33.97
CA PHE A 18 -17.24 -3.10 34.19
C PHE A 18 -15.71 -3.03 34.13
N SER A 19 -15.15 -2.20 33.25
CA SER A 19 -13.69 -2.09 33.08
C SER A 19 -13.30 -0.76 32.43
N SER A 20 -12.10 -0.28 32.78
CA SER A 20 -11.48 0.89 32.14
C SER A 20 -11.27 0.69 30.63
N THR A 21 -11.22 -0.55 30.14
CA THR A 21 -11.04 -0.88 28.72
C THR A 21 -12.35 -1.11 27.96
N GLN A 22 -13.52 -0.98 28.61
CA GLN A 22 -14.83 -1.17 27.99
C GLN A 22 -15.02 -0.23 26.78
N LYS A 23 -15.38 -0.79 25.62
CA LYS A 23 -15.47 -0.07 24.33
C LYS A 23 -16.91 0.21 23.88
N VAL A 24 -17.90 -0.37 24.55
CA VAL A 24 -19.30 -0.38 24.13
C VAL A 24 -20.24 -0.22 25.32
N CYS A 25 -21.46 0.25 25.04
CA CYS A 25 -22.46 0.54 26.06
C CYS A 25 -23.26 -0.68 26.56
N SER A 26 -23.34 -1.78 25.80
CA SER A 26 -24.21 -2.93 26.13
C SER A 26 -23.66 -4.27 25.60
N PRO A 27 -24.15 -5.42 26.12
CA PRO A 27 -23.81 -6.75 25.61
C PRO A 27 -24.08 -6.92 24.11
N GLU A 28 -25.19 -6.39 23.60
CA GLU A 28 -25.51 -6.43 22.17
C GLU A 28 -24.45 -5.72 21.31
N CYS A 29 -24.02 -4.53 21.76
CA CYS A 29 -22.94 -3.81 21.10
C CYS A 29 -21.60 -4.57 21.22
N ALA A 30 -21.37 -5.31 22.30
CA ALA A 30 -20.16 -6.13 22.46
C ALA A 30 -20.13 -7.28 21.46
N ILE A 31 -21.26 -7.99 21.29
CA ILE A 31 -21.41 -9.08 20.31
C ILE A 31 -21.22 -8.56 18.89
N LYS A 32 -21.84 -7.42 18.55
CA LYS A 32 -21.65 -6.80 17.22
C LYS A 32 -20.19 -6.41 16.99
N LEU A 33 -19.54 -5.78 17.96
CA LEU A 33 -18.12 -5.42 17.85
C LEU A 33 -17.23 -6.65 17.67
N ALA A 34 -17.53 -7.76 18.36
CA ALA A 34 -16.79 -9.00 18.21
C ALA A 34 -16.92 -9.58 16.80
N ARG A 35 -18.15 -9.64 16.25
CA ARG A 35 -18.42 -10.09 14.88
C ARG A 35 -17.70 -9.23 13.84
N ASP A 36 -17.80 -7.91 13.97
CA ASP A 36 -17.14 -6.96 13.05
C ASP A 36 -15.61 -7.13 13.08
N ASN A 37 -15.03 -7.39 14.26
CA ASN A 37 -13.59 -7.62 14.38
C ASN A 37 -13.14 -8.92 13.70
N VAL A 38 -13.93 -9.99 13.84
CA VAL A 38 -13.67 -11.27 13.15
C VAL A 38 -13.73 -11.08 11.64
N GLN A 39 -14.79 -10.43 11.13
CA GLN A 39 -14.93 -10.16 9.70
C GLN A 39 -13.77 -9.32 9.16
N LYS A 40 -13.40 -8.23 9.85
CA LYS A 40 -12.24 -7.40 9.46
C LYS A 40 -10.93 -8.17 9.49
N ALA A 41 -10.75 -9.10 10.44
CA ALA A 41 -9.57 -9.94 10.48
C ALA A 41 -9.52 -10.91 9.29
N GLN A 42 -10.65 -11.53 8.94
CA GLN A 42 -10.79 -12.40 7.77
C GLN A 42 -10.51 -11.64 6.46
N GLU A 43 -11.12 -10.48 6.25
CA GLU A 43 -10.87 -9.65 5.07
C GLU A 43 -9.39 -9.24 4.93
N ARG A 44 -8.74 -8.91 6.05
CA ARG A 44 -7.30 -8.59 6.06
C ARG A 44 -6.46 -9.80 5.69
N ALA A 45 -6.78 -10.97 6.25
CA ALA A 45 -6.08 -12.22 5.95
C ALA A 45 -6.25 -12.62 4.47
N GLU A 46 -7.47 -12.47 3.94
CA GLU A 46 -7.74 -12.75 2.53
C GLU A 46 -6.97 -11.80 1.61
N LYS A 47 -7.01 -10.48 1.87
CA LYS A 47 -6.24 -9.50 1.10
C LYS A 47 -4.75 -9.80 1.12
N LYS A 48 -4.21 -10.22 2.27
CA LYS A 48 -2.81 -10.65 2.39
C LYS A 48 -2.53 -11.88 1.52
N ARG A 49 -3.35 -12.92 1.62
CA ARG A 49 -3.23 -14.14 0.81
C ARG A 49 -3.33 -13.85 -0.69
N GLN A 50 -4.25 -12.99 -1.10
CA GLN A 50 -4.39 -12.58 -2.50
C GLN A 50 -3.13 -11.84 -3.01
N ARG A 51 -2.56 -10.92 -2.21
CA ARG A 51 -1.31 -10.22 -2.56
C ARG A 51 -0.14 -11.19 -2.71
N GLU A 52 0.02 -12.12 -1.78
CA GLU A 52 1.05 -13.15 -1.82
C GLU A 52 0.89 -14.07 -3.04
N ARG A 53 -0.34 -14.50 -3.33
CA ARG A 53 -0.64 -15.31 -4.52
C ARG A 53 -0.31 -14.56 -5.81
N LYS A 54 -0.70 -13.27 -5.90
CA LYS A 54 -0.34 -12.43 -7.05
C LYS A 54 1.17 -12.30 -7.19
N ALA A 55 1.91 -12.06 -6.10
CA ALA A 55 3.37 -11.99 -6.13
C ALA A 55 4.02 -13.30 -6.60
N LYS A 56 3.52 -14.45 -6.15
CA LYS A 56 4.00 -15.78 -6.59
C LYS A 56 3.68 -16.08 -8.07
N LEU A 57 2.58 -15.54 -8.58
CA LEU A 57 2.14 -15.73 -9.97
C LEU A 57 2.69 -14.66 -10.93
N LYS A 58 3.42 -13.66 -10.44
CA LYS A 58 4.02 -12.65 -11.30
C LYS A 58 5.01 -13.31 -12.26
N SER A 59 4.79 -13.07 -13.55
CA SER A 59 5.69 -13.49 -14.60
C SER A 59 7.00 -12.71 -14.54
N ARG A 60 8.06 -13.27 -15.14
CA ARG A 60 9.35 -12.58 -15.31
C ARG A 60 9.19 -11.21 -16.00
N SER A 61 8.29 -11.12 -16.97
CA SER A 61 8.03 -9.88 -17.72
C SER A 61 7.45 -8.78 -16.81
N GLU A 62 6.51 -9.12 -15.93
CA GLU A 62 5.94 -8.18 -14.96
C GLU A 62 7.00 -7.69 -13.97
N TRP A 63 7.84 -8.60 -13.46
CA TRP A 63 8.96 -8.22 -12.59
C TRP A 63 9.94 -7.25 -13.26
N LEU A 64 10.30 -7.52 -14.52
CA LEU A 64 11.19 -6.65 -15.28
C LEU A 64 10.58 -5.27 -15.51
N LYS A 65 9.27 -5.20 -15.82
CA LYS A 65 8.57 -3.93 -16.03
C LYS A 65 8.52 -3.09 -14.75
N GLU A 66 8.25 -3.71 -13.60
CA GLU A 66 8.27 -3.03 -12.30
C GLU A 66 9.67 -2.54 -11.94
N ALA A 67 10.68 -3.40 -12.08
CA ALA A 67 12.07 -3.06 -11.81
C ALA A 67 12.55 -1.91 -12.70
N GLN A 68 12.24 -1.95 -14.00
CA GLN A 68 12.60 -0.90 -14.94
C GLN A 68 12.01 0.46 -14.54
N SER A 69 10.75 0.49 -14.08
CA SER A 69 10.11 1.74 -13.65
C SER A 69 10.83 2.38 -12.46
N VAL A 70 11.12 1.58 -11.42
CA VAL A 70 11.81 2.04 -10.21
C VAL A 70 13.25 2.46 -10.53
N PHE A 71 13.96 1.64 -11.30
CA PHE A 71 15.33 1.95 -11.72
C PHE A 71 15.40 3.23 -12.55
N ASN A 72 14.51 3.39 -13.53
CA ASN A 72 14.47 4.60 -14.35
C ASN A 72 14.19 5.85 -13.51
N LYS A 73 13.32 5.75 -12.50
CA LYS A 73 13.07 6.85 -11.55
C LYS A 73 14.33 7.20 -10.76
N PHE A 74 15.04 6.20 -10.24
CA PHE A 74 16.29 6.39 -9.51
C PHE A 74 17.33 7.13 -10.38
N ILE A 75 17.56 6.67 -11.61
CA ILE A 75 18.53 7.29 -12.53
C ILE A 75 18.17 8.76 -12.83
N ARG A 76 16.89 9.06 -13.10
CA ARG A 76 16.45 10.46 -13.33
C ARG A 76 16.72 11.38 -12.14
N LEU A 77 16.60 10.85 -10.92
CA LEU A 77 16.85 11.64 -9.71
C LEU A 77 18.34 11.82 -9.46
N ARG A 78 19.13 10.77 -9.65
CA ARG A 78 20.59 10.79 -9.50
C ARG A 78 21.24 11.73 -10.53
N ASP A 79 20.84 11.61 -11.79
CA ASP A 79 21.47 12.30 -12.94
C ASP A 79 20.73 13.59 -13.32
N LYS A 80 19.89 14.13 -12.42
CA LYS A 80 18.99 15.27 -12.70
C LYS A 80 19.71 16.46 -13.37
N ASN A 81 20.93 16.75 -12.94
CA ASN A 81 21.70 17.90 -13.39
C ASN A 81 22.83 17.50 -14.36
N GLU A 82 22.84 16.26 -14.82
CA GLU A 82 23.85 15.74 -15.75
C GLU A 82 23.24 15.60 -17.16
N PRO A 83 24.07 15.72 -18.21
CA PRO A 83 23.62 15.42 -19.56
C PRO A 83 23.27 13.93 -19.69
N CYS A 84 22.46 13.57 -20.70
CA CYS A 84 22.15 12.16 -20.93
C CYS A 84 23.42 11.34 -21.20
N ILE A 85 23.63 10.25 -20.44
CA ILE A 85 24.78 9.35 -20.58
C ILE A 85 24.98 8.78 -22.00
N SER A 86 23.92 8.72 -22.81
CA SER A 86 23.97 8.12 -24.16
C SER A 86 24.37 9.10 -25.26
N CYS A 87 24.09 10.40 -25.13
CA CYS A 87 24.41 11.38 -26.20
C CYS A 87 24.94 12.73 -25.71
N GLY A 88 25.15 12.92 -24.42
CA GLY A 88 25.72 14.15 -23.86
C GLY A 88 24.80 15.38 -23.91
N ARG A 89 23.52 15.24 -24.27
CA ARG A 89 22.57 16.36 -24.36
C ARG A 89 21.71 16.51 -23.12
N TYR A 90 21.40 17.77 -22.78
CA TYR A 90 20.31 18.09 -21.86
C TYR A 90 18.98 18.06 -22.63
N HIS A 91 18.00 17.29 -22.16
CA HIS A 91 16.71 17.16 -22.84
C HIS A 91 15.68 18.13 -22.25
N GLN A 92 15.01 18.89 -23.11
CA GLN A 92 13.81 19.67 -22.78
C GLN A 92 12.59 18.74 -22.86
N GLY A 93 12.42 17.83 -21.89
CA GLY A 93 11.32 16.85 -21.92
C GLY A 93 11.57 15.55 -21.16
N GLN A 94 10.97 14.45 -21.62
CA GLN A 94 11.07 13.14 -20.96
C GLN A 94 12.51 12.58 -20.98
N TYR A 95 13.10 12.40 -19.79
CA TYR A 95 14.35 11.65 -19.64
C TYR A 95 14.09 10.14 -19.56
N HIS A 96 14.81 9.35 -20.36
CA HIS A 96 14.61 7.89 -20.44
C HIS A 96 15.59 7.05 -19.61
N ALA A 97 16.28 7.62 -18.62
CA ALA A 97 17.34 6.92 -17.87
C ALA A 97 18.42 6.33 -18.79
N GLY A 98 18.71 7.03 -19.90
CA GLY A 98 19.52 6.57 -21.03
C GLY A 98 18.66 6.20 -22.24
N HIS A 99 19.10 6.57 -23.44
CA HIS A 99 18.44 6.20 -24.71
C HIS A 99 19.38 5.41 -25.63
N TYR A 100 20.40 4.77 -25.07
CA TYR A 100 21.37 3.98 -25.82
C TYR A 100 20.71 2.92 -26.70
N ARG A 101 19.62 2.30 -26.22
CA ARG A 101 18.83 1.32 -26.97
C ARG A 101 17.35 1.50 -26.71
N SER A 102 16.54 1.22 -27.73
CA SER A 102 15.09 1.13 -27.58
C SER A 102 14.70 -0.06 -26.70
N VAL A 103 13.62 0.13 -25.95
CA VAL A 103 12.99 -0.92 -25.15
C VAL A 103 12.44 -2.00 -26.08
N GLY A 104 12.70 -3.27 -25.78
CA GLY A 104 12.17 -4.41 -26.55
C GLY A 104 13.01 -4.86 -27.75
N ARG A 105 14.15 -4.22 -28.04
CA ARG A 105 15.09 -4.71 -29.08
C ARG A 105 15.77 -6.01 -28.63
N VAL A 106 15.35 -7.15 -29.19
CA VAL A 106 16.03 -8.44 -29.02
C VAL A 106 17.44 -8.35 -29.63
N LEU A 107 18.44 -8.87 -28.91
CA LEU A 107 19.75 -9.15 -29.49
C LEU A 107 19.61 -10.46 -30.27
N ASN A 108 19.75 -10.40 -31.59
CA ASN A 108 20.03 -11.59 -32.39
C ASN A 108 21.41 -12.13 -32.02
#